data_AF-A0A838N6P6-F1
#
_entry.id   AF-A0A838N6P6-F1
#
_cell.length_a   1.000
_cell.length_b   1.000
_cell.length_c   1.000
_cell.angle_alpha   90.00
_cell.angle_beta   90.00
_cell.angle_gamma   90.00
#
_symmetry.space_group_name_H-M   'P 1'
#
loop_
_entity.id
_entity.type
_entity.pdbx_description
1 polymer ?
#
loop_
_entity_poly.entity_id
_entity_poly.type
_entity_poly.pdbx_seq_one_letter_code
_entity_poly.pdbx_strand_id
1 'polypeptide(L)'
;MKKLFWSFHALFVSASIATAQDAVAPPAQAGSPAPEGAASAERVIVTAGAIEHSETESIEPVSVLSQEELKRRAAATLGETLRDQPGVAASGFSAGASRPVIR
;
A
#
# COMPACT_ATOMS: atom_id res chain seq x y z
N MET A 1 3.07 -55.51 42.09
CA MET A 1 1.88 -55.11 42.88
C MET A 1 1.42 -53.75 42.40
N LYS A 2 0.10 -53.60 42.17
CA LYS A 2 -0.64 -52.39 41.77
C LYS A 2 -0.48 -51.92 40.32
N LYS A 3 -1.35 -52.50 39.47
CA LYS A 3 -1.78 -51.96 38.17
C LYS A 3 -2.80 -50.85 38.43
N LEU A 4 -2.76 -49.74 37.71
CA LEU A 4 -3.88 -48.81 37.64
C LEU A 4 -4.19 -48.49 36.19
N PHE A 5 -5.18 -49.25 35.70
CA PHE A 5 -5.89 -49.04 34.45
C PHE A 5 -6.65 -47.72 34.53
N TRP A 6 -6.60 -46.92 33.48
CA TRP A 6 -7.77 -46.10 33.13
C TRP A 6 -8.06 -46.26 31.65
N SER A 7 -9.05 -47.11 31.39
CA SER A 7 -9.79 -47.17 30.14
C SER A 7 -11.18 -46.65 30.49
N PHE A 8 -11.65 -45.61 29.82
CA PHE A 8 -13.06 -45.29 29.81
C PHE A 8 -13.53 -45.21 28.37
N HIS A 9 -14.47 -46.11 28.10
CA HIS A 9 -14.98 -46.52 26.81
C HIS A 9 -15.63 -45.37 26.01
N ALA A 10 -15.40 -45.42 24.69
CA ALA A 10 -16.30 -44.86 23.71
C ALA A 10 -17.67 -45.53 23.80
N LEU A 11 -18.75 -44.75 23.77
CA LEU A 11 -20.04 -45.24 23.30
C LEU A 11 -20.75 -44.17 22.47
N PHE A 12 -21.10 -44.59 21.27
CA PHE A 12 -21.73 -43.91 20.15
C PHE A 12 -23.26 -44.01 20.29
N VAL A 13 -24.05 -42.96 20.07
CA VAL A 13 -25.47 -43.10 19.67
C VAL A 13 -25.90 -41.95 18.73
N SER A 14 -26.62 -42.37 17.68
CA SER A 14 -27.08 -41.69 16.47
C SER A 14 -28.32 -40.78 16.57
N ALA A 15 -28.34 -39.78 15.67
CA ALA A 15 -29.38 -39.32 14.72
C ALA A 15 -30.80 -38.83 15.12
N SER A 16 -31.15 -37.63 14.62
CA SER A 16 -32.45 -37.17 14.03
C SER A 16 -32.26 -35.73 13.49
N ILE A 17 -32.16 -35.43 12.19
CA ILE A 17 -33.12 -35.34 11.05
C ILE A 17 -34.15 -34.18 11.11
N ALA A 18 -34.05 -33.30 10.09
CA ALA A 18 -35.01 -32.32 9.51
C ALA A 18 -35.30 -31.03 10.30
N THR A 19 -35.36 -29.84 9.70
CA THR A 19 -35.85 -29.45 8.36
C THR A 19 -34.97 -28.43 7.62
N ALA A 20 -35.04 -28.50 6.29
CA ALA A 20 -34.38 -27.63 5.32
C ALA A 20 -34.99 -26.21 5.28
N GLN A 21 -34.14 -25.20 5.12
CA GLN A 21 -34.53 -23.92 4.55
C GLN A 21 -33.74 -23.71 3.26
N ASP A 22 -34.48 -23.78 2.16
CA ASP A 22 -34.03 -23.51 0.81
C ASP A 22 -33.77 -22.00 0.69
N ALA A 23 -32.54 -21.59 0.93
CA ALA A 23 -32.10 -20.23 0.62
C ALA A 23 -31.67 -20.23 -0.84
N VAL A 24 -32.55 -19.73 -1.72
CA VAL A 24 -32.21 -19.40 -3.11
C VAL A 24 -31.03 -18.45 -3.09
N ALA A 25 -29.84 -18.98 -3.38
CA ALA A 25 -28.63 -18.20 -3.56
C ALA A 25 -28.76 -17.38 -4.86
N PRO A 26 -28.35 -16.10 -4.86
CA PRO A 26 -28.19 -15.37 -6.12
C PRO A 26 -27.17 -16.11 -7.00
N PRO A 27 -27.31 -16.07 -8.33
CA PRO A 27 -26.36 -16.72 -9.23
C PRO A 27 -24.96 -16.17 -8.93
N ALA A 28 -24.08 -17.06 -8.49
CA ALA A 28 -22.67 -16.77 -8.32
C ALA A 28 -22.14 -16.22 -9.66
N GLN A 29 -21.78 -14.95 -9.68
CA GLN A 29 -20.96 -14.43 -10.75
C GLN A 29 -19.66 -15.22 -10.71
N ALA A 30 -19.46 -16.07 -11.71
CA ALA A 30 -18.18 -16.73 -11.95
C ALA A 30 -17.15 -15.61 -12.17
N GLY A 31 -16.48 -15.22 -11.09
CA GLY A 31 -15.33 -14.34 -11.15
C GLY A 31 -14.32 -14.97 -12.09
N SER A 32 -13.90 -14.21 -13.10
CA SER A 32 -12.78 -14.59 -13.97
C SER A 32 -11.60 -15.05 -13.11
N PRO A 33 -10.82 -16.07 -13.53
CA PRO A 33 -9.72 -16.59 -12.74
C PRO A 33 -8.77 -15.44 -12.38
N ALA A 34 -8.74 -15.10 -11.10
CA ALA A 34 -7.81 -14.13 -10.55
C ALA A 34 -6.40 -14.71 -10.73
N PRO A 35 -5.41 -13.91 -11.19
CA PRO A 35 -4.03 -14.36 -11.19
C PRO A 35 -3.60 -14.59 -9.74
N GLU A 36 -3.50 -15.86 -9.34
CA GLU A 36 -2.84 -16.28 -8.11
C GLU A 36 -1.38 -15.84 -8.18
N GLY A 37 -1.04 -14.76 -7.45
CA GLY A 37 0.30 -14.19 -7.43
C GLY A 37 0.39 -12.66 -7.51
N ALA A 38 -0.72 -11.92 -7.41
CA ALA A 38 -0.65 -10.47 -7.25
C ALA A 38 -0.22 -10.14 -5.80
N ALA A 39 1.08 -9.90 -5.60
CA ALA A 39 1.54 -9.13 -4.44
C ALA A 39 0.69 -7.84 -4.38
N SER A 40 0.11 -7.54 -3.22
CA SER A 40 -0.70 -6.35 -3.02
C SER A 40 0.14 -5.12 -3.35
N ALA A 41 -0.04 -4.56 -4.56
CA ALA A 41 0.69 -3.36 -4.98
C ALA A 41 0.28 -2.19 -4.07
N GLU A 42 1.26 -1.52 -3.48
CA GLU A 42 1.02 -0.30 -2.73
C GLU A 42 0.47 0.77 -3.68
N ARG A 43 -0.65 1.39 -3.30
CA ARG A 43 -1.23 2.47 -4.10
C ARG A 43 -0.36 3.72 -3.97
N VAL A 44 0.34 4.07 -5.04
CA VAL A 44 1.12 5.31 -5.16
C VAL A 44 0.36 6.30 -6.04
N ILE A 45 0.15 7.53 -5.55
CA ILE A 45 -0.44 8.62 -6.33
C ILE A 45 0.71 9.43 -6.94
N VAL A 46 0.84 9.37 -8.26
CA VAL A 46 1.81 10.18 -9.01
C VAL A 46 1.04 11.37 -9.60
N THR A 47 1.42 12.58 -9.20
CA THR A 47 0.81 13.82 -9.70
C THR A 47 1.56 14.42 -10.89
N ALA A 48 2.69 13.80 -11.29
CA ALA A 48 3.40 14.15 -12.51
C ALA A 48 2.56 13.81 -13.75
N GLY A 49 2.84 14.47 -14.88
CA GLY A 49 2.15 14.20 -16.14
C GLY A 49 2.25 12.73 -16.54
N ALA A 50 1.18 12.18 -17.12
CA ALA A 50 1.16 10.79 -17.60
C ALA A 50 2.11 10.54 -18.78
N ILE A 51 2.61 11.61 -19.38
CA ILE A 51 3.57 11.59 -20.49
C ILE A 51 4.81 12.34 -20.03
N GLU A 52 5.96 11.72 -20.24
CA GLU A 52 7.28 12.32 -20.02
C GLU A 52 7.42 13.51 -20.99
N HIS A 53 7.64 14.71 -20.44
CA HIS A 53 8.01 15.89 -21.21
C HIS A 53 9.44 16.26 -20.85
N SER A 54 10.27 16.50 -21.86
CA SER A 54 11.61 17.04 -21.60
C SER A 54 11.51 18.47 -21.07
N GLU A 55 12.48 18.91 -20.27
CA GLU A 55 12.55 20.28 -19.75
C GLU A 55 12.50 21.33 -20.89
N THR A 56 12.99 20.98 -22.07
CA THR A 56 12.96 21.85 -23.27
C THR A 56 11.62 21.88 -24.00
N GLU A 57 10.73 20.92 -23.75
CA GLU A 57 9.40 20.83 -24.37
C GLU A 57 8.33 21.54 -23.54
N SER A 58 8.64 21.86 -22.29
CA SER A 58 7.73 22.60 -21.41
C SER A 58 7.69 24.08 -21.76
N ILE A 59 6.47 24.62 -21.90
CA ILE A 59 6.25 26.07 -22.07
C ILE A 59 6.40 26.79 -20.71
N GLU A 60 6.11 26.09 -19.61
CA GLU A 60 6.26 26.60 -18.25
C GLU A 60 7.64 26.23 -17.68
N PRO A 61 8.23 27.05 -16.80
CA PRO A 61 9.50 26.73 -16.16
C PRO A 61 9.35 25.48 -15.28
N VAL A 62 10.14 24.45 -15.57
CA VAL A 62 10.20 23.20 -14.81
C VAL A 62 11.63 22.91 -14.38
N SER A 63 11.78 22.23 -13.23
CA SER A 63 13.06 21.71 -12.76
C SER A 63 12.90 20.25 -12.37
N VAL A 64 13.69 19.35 -12.95
CA VAL A 64 13.60 17.91 -12.64
C VAL A 64 14.74 17.48 -11.73
N LEU A 65 14.38 16.87 -10.60
CA LEU A 65 15.34 16.21 -9.71
C LEU A 65 15.35 14.71 -10.00
N SER A 66 16.41 14.21 -10.65
CA SER A 66 16.53 12.79 -10.94
C SER A 66 16.63 11.95 -9.66
N GLN A 67 16.33 10.67 -9.77
CA GLN A 67 16.41 9.74 -8.64
C GLN A 67 17.80 9.76 -7.98
N GLU A 68 18.86 9.70 -8.77
CA GLU A 68 20.23 9.68 -8.27
C GLU A 68 20.59 11.02 -7.60
N GLU A 69 20.12 12.14 -8.13
CA GLU A 69 20.34 13.45 -7.52
C GLU A 69 19.53 13.60 -6.21
N LEU A 70 18.27 13.17 -6.20
CA LEU A 70 17.43 13.18 -5.01
C LEU A 70 18.06 12.34 -3.90
N LYS A 71 18.56 11.14 -4.22
CA LYS A 71 19.25 10.28 -3.24
C LYS A 71 20.52 10.93 -2.69
N ARG A 72 21.27 11.65 -3.52
CA ARG A 72 22.48 12.37 -3.08
C ARG A 72 22.16 13.59 -2.21
N ARG A 73 21.09 14.32 -2.53
CA ARG A 73 20.72 15.58 -1.85
C ARG A 73 19.75 15.39 -0.69
N ALA A 74 19.21 14.19 -0.50
CA ALA A 74 18.26 13.89 0.56
C ALA A 74 18.80 14.34 1.93
N ALA A 75 18.10 15.30 2.52
CA ALA A 75 18.46 15.89 3.80
C ALA A 75 17.40 15.57 4.86
N ALA A 76 17.59 16.09 6.07
CA ALA A 76 16.66 15.85 7.18
C ALA A 76 15.27 16.45 6.95
N THR A 77 15.14 17.42 6.03
CA THR A 77 13.87 18.06 5.69
C THR A 77 13.69 18.28 4.19
N LEU A 78 12.45 18.39 3.73
CA LEU A 78 12.13 18.72 2.33
C LEU A 78 12.65 20.10 1.95
N GLY A 79 12.55 21.09 2.84
CA GLY A 79 13.07 22.43 2.59
C GLY A 79 14.57 22.44 2.35
N GLU A 80 15.33 21.65 3.10
CA GLU A 80 16.78 21.52 2.91
C GLU A 80 17.13 20.73 1.64
N THR A 81 16.38 19.66 1.35
CA THR A 81 16.57 18.84 0.13
C THR A 81 16.33 19.66 -1.15
N LEU A 82 15.34 20.58 -1.11
CA LEU A 82 14.92 21.38 -2.26
C LEU A 82 15.52 22.79 -2.29
N ARG A 83 16.43 23.14 -1.35
CA ARG A 83 16.94 24.51 -1.18
C ARG A 83 17.66 25.08 -2.41
N ASP A 84 18.22 24.18 -3.23
CA ASP A 84 18.99 24.53 -4.42
C ASP A 84 18.13 24.51 -5.69
N GLN A 85 16.81 24.29 -5.56
CA GLN A 85 15.88 24.34 -6.68
C GLN A 85 15.48 25.79 -7.00
N PRO A 86 15.53 26.21 -8.27
CA PRO A 86 15.08 27.53 -8.68
C PRO A 86 13.62 27.80 -8.27
N GLY A 87 13.35 29.01 -7.78
CA GLY A 87 11.98 29.39 -7.39
C GLY A 87 11.50 28.79 -6.07
N VAL A 88 12.27 27.90 -5.44
CA VAL A 88 11.93 27.30 -4.15
C VAL A 88 12.55 28.10 -3.01
N ALA A 89 11.73 28.51 -2.05
CA ALA A 89 12.17 29.00 -0.75
C ALA A 89 11.72 28.03 0.33
N ALA A 90 12.43 27.97 1.46
CA ALA A 90 12.02 27.16 2.60
C ALA A 90 12.05 27.98 3.89
N SER A 91 11.04 27.77 4.74
CA SER A 91 11.01 28.29 6.11
C SER A 91 10.95 27.13 7.10
N GLY A 92 11.51 27.30 8.30
CA GLY A 92 11.44 26.31 9.37
C GLY A 92 11.05 26.96 10.68
N PHE A 93 10.44 26.17 11.57
CA PHE A 93 10.04 26.62 12.92
C PHE A 93 10.68 25.79 14.04
N SER A 94 11.13 24.58 13.73
CA SER A 94 11.85 23.70 14.66
C SER A 94 12.74 22.73 13.90
N ALA A 95 13.60 21.99 14.61
CA ALA A 95 14.40 20.92 14.01
C ALA A 95 13.48 19.89 13.33
N GLY A 96 13.73 19.60 12.05
CA GLY A 96 12.90 18.69 11.26
C GLY A 96 11.63 19.32 10.65
N ALA A 97 11.23 20.52 11.07
CA ALA A 97 10.05 21.19 10.53
C ALA A 97 10.44 22.17 9.42
N SER A 98 10.04 21.88 8.17
CA SER A 98 10.26 22.76 7.01
C SER A 98 8.98 22.95 6.19
N ARG A 99 8.80 24.14 5.62
CA ARG A 99 7.73 24.49 4.69
C ARG A 99 8.34 25.07 3.41
N PRO A 100 8.54 24.26 2.35
CA PRO A 100 8.93 24.76 1.04
C PRO A 100 7.78 25.56 0.40
N VAL A 101 8.12 26.62 -0.32
CA VAL A 101 7.22 27.54 -1.04
C VAL A 101 7.76 27.71 -2.46
N ILE A 102 6.89 27.54 -3.45
CA ILE A 102 7.18 27.69 -4.89
C ILE A 102 6.52 28.99 -5.36
N ARG A 103 7.18 29.76 -6.22
CA ARG A 103 6.68 31.02 -6.80
C ARG A 103 6.91 31.06 -8.30
#